data_AF-W0DZ54-F1
#
_entry.id   AF-W0DZ54-F1
#
_cell.length_a   1.000
_cell.length_b   1.000
_cell.length_c   1.000
_cell.angle_alpha   90.00
_cell.angle_beta   90.00
_cell.angle_gamma   90.00
#
_symmetry.space_group_name_H-M   'P 1'
#
loop_
_entity.id
_entity.type
_entity.pdbx_description
1 polymer ?
#
loop_
_entity_poly.entity_id
_entity_poly.type
_entity_poly.pdbx_seq_one_letter_code
_entity_poly.pdbx_strand_id
1 'polypeptide(L)'
;MFGWLFKSSQPQAPKGLPADLTATIDSATIVFRPGAEDGESRAIVTAPGLGAFVFDGINEAAARISKAWPELAPNQAKRAALLLASRVAQRNRGDFKREARPSWVFDGY
;
A
#
# COMPACT_ATOMS: atom_id res chain seq x y z
N MET A 1 34.78 -0.89 -12.32
CA MET A 1 33.86 -1.81 -11.60
C MET A 1 32.96 -0.97 -10.69
N PHE A 2 31.75 -0.62 -11.12
CA PHE A 2 30.80 0.13 -10.29
C PHE A 2 29.62 -0.77 -9.93
N GLY A 3 29.70 -1.41 -8.77
CA GLY A 3 28.59 -2.16 -8.19
C GLY A 3 27.61 -1.20 -7.52
N TRP A 4 26.48 -0.94 -8.17
CA TRP A 4 25.35 -0.24 -7.57
C TRP A 4 24.71 -1.14 -6.49
N LEU A 5 25.02 -0.87 -5.22
CA LEU A 5 24.25 -1.39 -4.10
C LEU A 5 22.84 -0.79 -4.17
N PHE A 6 21.85 -1.59 -4.55
CA PHE A 6 20.45 -1.29 -4.25
C PHE A 6 20.25 -1.35 -2.74
N LYS A 7 20.44 -0.21 -2.08
CA LYS A 7 20.06 -0.03 -0.68
C LYS A 7 18.53 0.02 -0.63
N SER A 8 17.91 -1.13 -0.37
CA SER A 8 16.50 -1.21 -0.01
C SER A 8 16.30 -0.44 1.30
N SER A 9 15.90 0.83 1.18
CA SER A 9 15.42 1.62 2.31
C SER A 9 14.19 0.92 2.87
N GLN A 10 14.35 0.23 4.01
CA GLN A 10 13.19 -0.18 4.80
C GLN A 10 12.43 1.10 5.17
N PRO A 11 11.09 1.14 5.01
CA PRO A 11 10.31 2.27 5.49
C PRO A 11 10.55 2.38 6.99
N GLN A 12 11.25 3.43 7.40
CA GLN A 12 11.53 3.71 8.80
C GLN A 12 10.17 3.89 9.49
N ALA A 13 9.91 3.13 10.57
CA ALA A 13 8.67 3.24 11.31
C ALA A 13 8.41 4.71 11.65
N PRO A 14 7.27 5.29 11.24
CA PRO A 14 7.02 6.71 11.45
C PRO A 14 7.01 7.00 12.95
N LYS A 15 7.84 7.95 13.39
CA LYS A 15 8.01 8.33 14.79
C LYS A 15 6.63 8.58 15.44
N GLY A 16 6.26 7.74 16.39
CA GLY A 16 5.04 7.87 17.19
C GLY A 16 3.85 6.99 16.78
N LEU A 17 3.99 6.05 15.84
CA LEU A 17 3.01 4.96 15.71
C LEU A 17 3.37 3.77 16.60
N PRO A 18 2.39 3.05 17.18
CA PRO A 18 2.65 1.76 17.81
C PRO A 18 3.34 0.80 16.84
N ALA A 19 4.28 0.01 17.35
CA ALA A 19 5.03 -0.96 16.56
C ALA A 19 4.08 -1.98 15.91
N ASP A 20 3.08 -2.45 16.65
CA ASP A 20 2.10 -3.44 16.18
C ASP A 20 1.25 -2.91 15.03
N LEU A 21 0.84 -1.63 15.08
CA LEU A 21 0.10 -1.01 13.99
C LEU A 21 0.97 -0.88 12.74
N THR A 22 2.25 -0.52 12.93
CA THR A 22 3.19 -0.42 11.82
C THR A 22 3.41 -1.78 11.18
N ALA A 23 3.63 -2.83 11.98
CA ALA A 23 3.77 -4.21 11.51
C ALA A 23 2.50 -4.71 10.81
N THR A 24 1.33 -4.34 11.33
CA THR A 24 0.04 -4.65 10.72
C THR A 24 -0.07 -4.04 9.32
N ILE A 25 0.20 -2.75 9.18
CA ILE A 25 0.20 -2.06 7.88
C ILE A 25 1.29 -2.64 6.97
N ASP A 26 2.42 -3.02 7.54
CA ASP A 26 3.52 -3.60 6.78
C ASP A 26 3.22 -5.00 6.23
N SER A 27 2.39 -5.77 6.93
CA SER A 27 1.89 -7.08 6.50
C SER A 27 0.64 -7.01 5.62
N ALA A 28 0.12 -5.81 5.36
CA ALA A 28 -1.10 -5.63 4.59
C ALA A 28 -0.94 -6.15 3.15
N THR A 29 -1.91 -6.96 2.72
CA THR A 29 -2.03 -7.42 1.34
C THR A 29 -2.89 -6.44 0.56
N ILE A 30 -2.38 -5.97 -0.59
CA ILE A 30 -3.05 -4.99 -1.45
C ILE A 30 -3.29 -5.61 -2.81
N VAL A 31 -4.55 -5.67 -3.22
CA VAL A 31 -5.00 -6.22 -4.49
C VAL A 31 -5.82 -5.17 -5.23
N PHE A 32 -5.45 -4.86 -6.46
CA PHE A 32 -6.26 -4.03 -7.34
C PHE A 32 -7.26 -4.92 -8.07
N ARG A 33 -8.55 -4.56 -8.00
CA ARG A 33 -9.60 -5.20 -8.79
C ARG A 33 -10.28 -4.19 -9.69
N PRO A 34 -10.64 -4.55 -10.94
CA PRO A 34 -11.44 -3.70 -11.77
C PRO A 34 -12.78 -3.42 -11.06
N GLY A 35 -13.15 -2.13 -10.99
CA GLY A 35 -14.45 -1.71 -10.50
C GLY A 35 -15.56 -2.24 -11.41
N ALA A 36 -16.70 -2.59 -10.82
CA ALA A 36 -17.81 -3.20 -11.54
C ALA A 36 -18.53 -2.23 -12.51
N GLU A 37 -18.50 -0.92 -12.23
CA GLU A 37 -19.30 0.08 -12.97
C GLU A 37 -18.45 1.05 -13.80
N ASP A 38 -17.36 1.60 -13.25
CA ASP A 38 -16.66 2.72 -13.89
C ASP A 38 -15.34 2.33 -14.58
N GLY A 39 -14.97 1.04 -14.56
CA GLY A 39 -13.69 0.56 -15.07
C GLY A 39 -12.46 0.98 -14.26
N GLU A 40 -12.62 1.85 -13.25
CA GLU A 40 -11.53 2.25 -12.35
C GLU A 40 -11.12 1.10 -11.43
N SER A 41 -9.81 0.85 -11.35
CA SER A 41 -9.25 -0.18 -10.47
C SER A 41 -9.29 0.27 -9.01
N ARG A 42 -10.02 -0.47 -8.17
CA ARG A 42 -10.12 -0.21 -6.72
C ARG A 42 -9.09 -1.02 -5.96
N ALA A 43 -8.41 -0.37 -5.02
CA ALA A 43 -7.46 -1.03 -4.13
C ALA A 43 -8.20 -1.69 -2.96
N ILE A 44 -8.18 -3.02 -2.90
CA ILE A 44 -8.65 -3.79 -1.76
C ILE A 44 -7.45 -4.04 -0.84
N VAL A 45 -7.57 -3.57 0.40
CA VAL A 45 -6.56 -3.74 1.45
C VAL A 45 -7.07 -4.81 2.41
N THR A 46 -6.24 -5.80 2.68
CA THR A 46 -6.46 -6.80 3.73
C THR A 46 -5.31 -6.72 4.72
N ALA A 47 -5.59 -6.40 5.97
CA ALA A 47 -4.58 -6.34 7.01
C ALA A 47 -5.08 -7.01 8.30
N PRO A 48 -4.20 -7.69 9.06
CA PRO A 48 -4.55 -8.23 10.38
C PRO A 48 -5.17 -7.14 11.28
N GLY A 49 -6.21 -7.45 12.05
CA GLY A 49 -6.86 -6.47 12.94
C GLY A 49 -7.72 -5.39 12.25
N LEU A 50 -7.46 -5.02 10.98
CA LEU A 50 -8.31 -4.11 10.20
C LEU A 50 -9.34 -4.82 9.32
N GLY A 51 -9.12 -6.11 9.05
CA GLY A 51 -9.92 -6.90 8.12
C GLY A 51 -9.65 -6.53 6.66
N ALA A 52 -10.62 -6.81 5.80
CA ALA A 52 -10.59 -6.47 4.38
C ALA A 52 -11.50 -5.26 4.09
N PHE A 53 -11.00 -4.30 3.32
CA PHE A 53 -11.76 -3.12 2.93
C PHE A 53 -11.26 -2.48 1.65
N VAL A 54 -12.11 -1.68 1.01
CA VAL A 54 -11.72 -0.84 -0.13
C VAL A 54 -11.03 0.40 0.40
N PHE A 55 -9.86 0.72 -0.18
CA PHE A 55 -9.14 1.94 0.13
C PHE A 55 -9.72 3.10 -0.70
N ASP A 56 -10.60 3.87 -0.07
CA ASP A 56 -11.31 5.00 -0.70
C ASP A 56 -10.68 6.37 -0.40
N GLY A 57 -9.59 6.40 0.36
CA GLY A 57 -8.91 7.63 0.74
C GLY A 57 -8.26 7.57 2.11
N ILE A 58 -7.50 8.64 2.41
CA ILE A 58 -6.76 8.76 3.67
C ILE A 58 -7.71 8.96 4.86
N ASN A 59 -8.80 9.71 4.68
CA ASN A 59 -9.71 10.03 5.78
C ASN A 59 -10.52 8.81 6.21
N GLU A 60 -11.01 8.05 5.24
CA GLU A 60 -11.77 6.81 5.41
C GLU A 60 -10.87 5.73 6.05
N ALA A 61 -9.63 5.62 5.57
CA ALA A 61 -8.64 4.75 6.17
C ALA A 61 -8.29 5.17 7.61
N ALA A 62 -8.11 6.46 7.89
CA ALA A 62 -7.84 6.96 9.23
C ALA A 62 -9.01 6.68 10.18
N ALA A 63 -10.24 6.92 9.75
CA ALA A 63 -11.44 6.62 10.53
C ALA A 63 -11.55 5.12 10.85
N ARG A 64 -11.19 4.24 9.90
CA ARG A 64 -11.15 2.79 10.14
C ARG A 64 -10.07 2.41 11.15
N ILE A 65 -8.87 2.98 11.02
CA ILE A 65 -7.76 2.74 11.96
C ILE A 65 -8.12 3.21 13.37
N SER A 66 -8.71 4.39 13.51
CA SER A 66 -9.19 4.90 14.81
C SER A 66 -10.27 4.02 15.44
N LYS A 67 -11.10 3.34 14.65
CA LYS A 67 -12.09 2.39 15.18
C LYS A 67 -11.46 1.11 15.72
N ALA A 68 -10.39 0.63 15.08
CA ALA A 68 -9.72 -0.60 15.47
C ALA A 68 -8.65 -0.39 16.57
N TRP A 69 -8.07 0.82 16.65
CA TRP A 69 -7.15 1.25 17.71
C TRP A 69 -7.68 2.57 18.34
N PRO A 70 -8.69 2.49 19.21
CA PRO A 70 -9.34 3.67 19.82
C PRO A 70 -8.40 4.49 20.72
N GLU A 71 -7.29 3.91 21.18
CA GLU A 71 -6.27 4.58 21.98
C GLU A 71 -5.37 5.54 21.17
N LEU A 72 -5.46 5.51 19.83
CA LEU A 72 -4.66 6.39 18.99
C LEU A 72 -5.19 7.82 19.00
N ALA A 73 -4.27 8.77 19.12
CA ALA A 73 -4.58 10.16 18.84
C ALA A 73 -4.98 10.34 17.36
N PRO A 74 -5.88 11.27 17.02
CA PRO A 74 -6.32 11.51 15.63
C PRO A 74 -5.15 11.73 14.64
N ASN A 75 -4.10 12.43 15.10
CA ASN A 75 -2.90 12.67 14.30
C ASN A 75 -2.10 11.38 14.01
N GLN A 76 -2.09 10.41 14.94
CA GLN A 76 -1.45 9.11 14.73
C GLN A 76 -2.26 8.28 13.73
N ALA A 77 -3.59 8.24 13.86
CA ALA A 77 -4.45 7.56 12.89
C ALA A 77 -4.26 8.12 11.47
N LYS A 78 -4.15 9.45 11.32
CA LYS A 78 -3.84 10.09 10.03
C LYS A 78 -2.47 9.70 9.48
N ARG A 79 -1.44 9.63 10.33
CA ARG A 79 -0.09 9.16 9.92
C ARG A 79 -0.11 7.70 9.50
N ALA A 80 -0.85 6.85 10.20
CA ALA A 80 -1.03 5.44 9.85
C ALA A 80 -1.75 5.29 8.50
N ALA A 81 -2.79 6.08 8.26
CA ALA A 81 -3.48 6.13 6.97
C ALA A 81 -2.57 6.61 5.82
N LEU A 82 -1.70 7.60 6.07
CA LEU A 82 -0.69 8.03 5.10
C LEU A 82 0.34 6.93 4.81
N LEU A 83 0.77 6.18 5.83
CA LEU A 83 1.65 5.03 5.65
C LEU A 83 0.96 3.97 4.77
N LEU A 84 -0.30 3.67 5.04
CA LEU A 84 -1.08 2.74 4.22
C LEU A 84 -1.24 3.25 2.78
N ALA A 85 -1.53 4.54 2.58
CA ALA A 85 -1.62 5.15 1.26
C ALA A 85 -0.30 5.01 0.48
N SER A 86 0.84 5.18 1.16
CA SER A 86 2.16 5.01 0.54
C SER A 86 2.39 3.57 0.05
N ARG A 87 1.94 2.57 0.82
CA ARG A 87 1.98 1.15 0.46
C ARG A 87 1.09 0.85 -0.74
N VAL A 88 -0.13 1.38 -0.76
CA VAL A 88 -1.05 1.25 -1.91
C VAL A 88 -0.44 1.86 -3.17
N ALA A 89 0.11 3.07 -3.08
CA ALA A 89 0.79 3.72 -4.20
C ALA A 89 2.06 2.98 -4.66
N GLN A 90 2.81 2.36 -3.75
CA GLN A 90 3.95 1.52 -4.10
C GLN A 90 3.51 0.25 -4.85
N ARG A 91 2.43 -0.41 -4.38
CA ARG A 91 1.87 -1.59 -5.04
C ARG A 91 1.36 -1.24 -6.44
N ASN A 92 0.60 -0.16 -6.58
CA ASN A 92 0.08 0.31 -7.88
C ASN A 92 1.19 0.52 -8.91
N ARG A 93 2.26 1.22 -8.50
CA ARG A 93 3.45 1.43 -9.35
C ARG A 93 4.15 0.13 -9.73
N GLY A 94 4.13 -0.87 -8.85
CA GLY A 94 4.70 -2.20 -9.11
C GLY A 94 3.91 -2.98 -10.14
N ASP A 95 2.58 -2.92 -10.08
CA ASP A 95 1.70 -3.59 -11.04
C ASP A 95 1.74 -2.91 -12.43
N PHE A 96 1.71 -1.58 -12.48
CA PHE A 96 1.85 -0.83 -13.75
C PHE A 96 3.18 -1.15 -14.48
N LYS A 97 4.28 -1.34 -13.74
CA LYS A 97 5.58 -1.72 -14.34
C LYS A 97 5.58 -3.14 -14.93
N ARG A 98 4.71 -4.04 -14.49
CA ARG A 98 4.66 -5.43 -14.98
C ARG A 98 3.93 -5.55 -16.33
N GLU A 99 2.96 -4.68 -16.60
CA GLU A 99 2.20 -4.69 -17.87
C GLU A 99 3.04 -4.17 -19.05
N ALA A 100 4.09 -3.39 -18.79
CA ALA A 100 5.02 -2.95 -19.81
C ALA A 100 6.02 -4.06 -20.18
N ARG A 101 5.65 -4.99 -21.09
CA ARG A 101 6.50 -5.57 -22.16
C ARG A 101 5.81 -6.66 -22.98
N PRO A 102 5.24 -6.34 -24.15
CA PRO A 102 5.34 -7.23 -25.29
C PRO A 102 6.73 -7.06 -25.93
N SER A 103 7.63 -8.03 -25.75
CA SER A 103 8.90 -8.07 -26.49
C SER A 103 8.60 -8.49 -27.93
N TRP A 104 8.61 -7.53 -28.86
CA TRP A 104 8.30 -7.75 -30.27
C TRP A 104 9.43 -8.41 -31.08
N VAL A 105 10.48 -8.93 -30.41
CA VAL A 105 11.70 -9.36 -31.10
C VAL A 105 11.36 -10.50 -32.06
N PHE A 106 11.24 -10.15 -33.33
CA PHE A 106 11.34 -11.06 -34.46
C PHE A 106 12.77 -11.57 -34.45
N ASP A 107 12.96 -12.86 -34.15
CA ASP A 107 14.16 -13.56 -34.56
C ASP A 107 14.17 -13.57 -36.10
N GLY A 108 15.01 -12.71 -36.66
CA GLY A 108 15.30 -12.68 -38.09
C GLY A 108 16.17 -13.88 -38.46
N TYR A 109 15.74 -14.58 -39.51
CA TYR A 109 16.44 -15.65 -40.23
C TYR A 109 17.89 -15.31 -40.60
#